data_AF-A0A2G2Z0L5-F1
#
_entry.id   AF-A0A2G2Z0L5-F1
#
_cell.length_a   1.000
_cell.length_b   1.000
_cell.length_c   1.000
_cell.angle_alpha   90.00
_cell.angle_beta   90.00
_cell.angle_gamma   90.00
#
_symmetry.space_group_name_H-M   'P 1'
#
loop_
_entity.id
_entity.type
_entity.pdbx_description
1 polymer ?
#
loop_
_entity_poly.entity_id
_entity_poly.type
_entity_poly.pdbx_seq_one_letter_code
_entity_poly.pdbx_strand_id
1 'polypeptide(L)'
;MSFIKHKFIFFSFIFVLNLLMVKGSWTPRYQVHINNNLPDGSNPLRLRCKSKDDDLGDKVRSVNEEFTFAFNEHVLGETLFFCHFYWNSKDKSFDVFNDTMADKCGLERKYGLNFYYGCYWKVQEDGFYFDSQLLPTPEAQYEKFYEW
;
A
#
# COMPACT_ATOMS: atom_id res chain seq x y z
N MET A 1 -39.93 40.74 -6.04
CA MET A 1 -39.05 40.42 -4.88
C MET A 1 -38.82 38.90 -4.71
N SER A 2 -38.65 38.13 -5.79
CA SER A 2 -38.58 36.64 -5.75
C SER A 2 -37.37 36.03 -6.49
N PHE A 3 -36.87 36.70 -7.53
CA PHE A 3 -35.74 36.21 -8.35
C PHE A 3 -34.36 36.25 -7.65
N ILE A 4 -34.19 37.10 -6.65
CA ILE A 4 -32.90 37.30 -5.96
C ILE A 4 -32.60 36.14 -5.01
N LYS A 5 -33.62 35.58 -4.33
CA LYS A 5 -33.45 34.49 -3.35
C LYS A 5 -32.93 33.19 -4.00
N HIS A 6 -33.36 32.88 -5.22
CA HIS A 6 -32.92 31.68 -5.94
C HIS A 6 -31.45 31.73 -6.38
N LYS A 7 -30.94 32.91 -6.76
CA LYS A 7 -29.52 33.10 -7.09
C LYS A 7 -28.62 32.92 -5.85
N PHE A 8 -29.06 33.40 -4.68
CA PHE A 8 -28.34 33.17 -3.43
C PHE A 8 -28.33 31.70 -2.99
N ILE A 9 -29.43 30.97 -3.18
CA ILE A 9 -29.50 29.53 -2.88
C ILE A 9 -28.56 28.73 -3.80
N PHE A 10 -28.53 29.05 -5.10
CA PHE A 10 -27.66 28.37 -6.07
C PHE A 10 -26.17 28.65 -5.82
N PHE A 11 -25.82 29.90 -5.50
CA PHE A 11 -24.45 30.29 -5.16
C PHE A 11 -24.00 29.66 -3.82
N SER A 12 -24.93 29.54 -2.87
CA SER A 12 -24.72 28.82 -1.60
C SER A 12 -24.50 27.33 -1.83
N PHE A 13 -25.24 26.68 -2.72
CA PHE A 13 -25.06 25.26 -3.05
C PHE A 13 -23.71 25.01 -3.73
N ILE A 14 -23.29 25.88 -4.65
CA ILE A 14 -21.96 25.81 -5.28
C ILE A 14 -20.85 26.02 -4.23
N PHE A 15 -21.01 26.97 -3.30
CA PHE A 15 -20.02 27.20 -2.24
C PHE A 15 -19.92 26.01 -1.27
N VAL A 16 -21.04 25.38 -0.90
CA VAL A 16 -21.07 24.15 -0.09
C VAL A 16 -20.48 22.96 -0.86
N LEU A 17 -20.74 22.84 -2.16
CA LEU A 17 -20.13 21.82 -3.03
C LEU A 17 -18.61 22.00 -3.15
N ASN A 18 -18.12 23.25 -3.18
CA ASN A 18 -16.68 23.56 -3.15
C ASN A 18 -16.06 23.31 -1.77
N LEU A 19 -16.79 23.53 -0.66
CA LEU A 19 -16.36 23.17 0.69
C LEU A 19 -16.28 21.64 0.88
N LEU A 20 -17.20 20.87 0.28
CA LEU A 20 -17.12 19.41 0.21
C LEU A 20 -15.95 18.92 -0.67
N MET A 21 -15.43 19.77 -1.55
CA MET A 21 -14.24 19.51 -2.37
C MET A 21 -12.94 20.05 -1.75
N VAL A 22 -12.94 20.49 -0.48
CA VAL A 22 -11.71 20.58 0.30
C VAL A 22 -11.31 19.14 0.67
N LYS A 23 -10.80 18.41 -0.33
CA LYS A 23 -10.18 17.11 -0.15
C LYS A 23 -8.80 17.32 0.47
N GLY A 24 -8.77 17.60 1.77
CA GLY A 24 -7.71 16.98 2.58
C GLY A 24 -7.80 15.47 2.34
N SER A 25 -6.70 14.77 2.13
CA SER A 25 -6.75 13.32 1.97
C SER A 25 -7.15 12.71 3.32
N TRP A 26 -8.46 12.52 3.54
CA TRP A 26 -9.02 11.88 4.73
C TRP A 26 -8.92 10.35 4.67
N THR A 27 -8.35 9.79 3.61
CA THR A 27 -8.19 8.34 3.47
C THR A 27 -6.85 7.87 4.04
N PRO A 28 -6.83 6.68 4.66
CA PRO A 28 -5.60 6.08 5.15
C PRO A 28 -4.52 6.04 4.07
N ARG A 29 -3.30 6.37 4.47
CA ARG A 29 -2.11 6.23 3.62
C ARG A 29 -1.43 4.92 3.96
N TYR A 30 -1.19 4.09 2.96
CA TYR A 30 -0.45 2.84 3.10
C TYR A 30 0.90 2.95 2.40
N GLN A 31 1.89 2.25 2.94
CA GLN A 31 3.19 2.05 2.34
C GLN A 31 3.53 0.57 2.37
N VAL A 32 3.69 -0.02 1.19
CA VAL A 32 4.05 -1.44 1.05
C VAL A 32 5.55 -1.54 0.87
N HIS A 33 6.16 -2.37 1.68
CA HIS A 33 7.59 -2.66 1.73
C HIS A 33 7.81 -4.11 1.32
N ILE A 34 8.64 -4.34 0.31
CA ILE A 34 9.01 -5.68 -0.17
C ILE A 34 10.53 -5.78 -0.09
N ASN A 35 11.00 -6.46 0.95
CA ASN A 35 12.41 -6.67 1.19
C ASN A 35 12.88 -7.99 0.55
N ASN A 36 13.96 -7.92 -0.24
CA ASN A 36 14.63 -9.11 -0.73
C ASN A 36 15.55 -9.68 0.35
N ASN A 37 15.06 -10.69 1.08
CA ASN A 37 15.79 -11.39 2.14
C ASN A 37 16.25 -12.79 1.67
N LEU A 38 16.62 -12.91 0.39
CA LEU A 38 17.23 -14.12 -0.16
C LEU A 38 18.66 -14.29 0.38
N PRO A 39 19.23 -15.52 0.35
CA PRO A 39 20.60 -15.76 0.80
C PRO A 39 21.62 -14.89 0.06
N ASP A 40 22.68 -14.47 0.76
CA ASP A 40 23.77 -13.70 0.15
C ASP A 40 24.34 -14.41 -1.10
N GLY A 41 24.61 -13.62 -2.14
CA GLY A 41 25.07 -14.15 -3.43
C GLY A 41 23.96 -14.71 -4.34
N SER A 42 22.70 -14.67 -3.91
CA SER A 42 21.56 -15.01 -4.77
C SER A 42 21.43 -14.07 -5.96
N ASN A 43 20.88 -14.59 -7.06
CA ASN A 43 20.43 -13.74 -8.17
C ASN A 43 19.39 -12.71 -7.67
N PRO A 44 19.35 -11.50 -8.26
CA PRO A 44 18.39 -10.47 -7.87
C PRO A 44 16.93 -10.93 -7.99
N LEU A 45 16.10 -10.49 -7.05
CA LEU A 45 14.66 -10.64 -7.12
C LEU A 45 14.12 -9.68 -8.17
N ARG A 46 13.37 -10.20 -9.14
CA ARG A 46 12.59 -9.38 -10.08
C ARG A 46 11.15 -9.37 -9.64
N LEU A 47 10.50 -8.21 -9.71
CA LEU A 47 9.08 -8.12 -9.41
C LEU A 47 8.39 -7.03 -10.23
N ARG A 48 7.09 -7.22 -10.48
CA ARG A 48 6.21 -6.21 -11.06
C ARG A 48 4.91 -6.17 -10.30
N CYS A 49 4.60 -5.00 -9.76
CA CYS A 49 3.40 -4.77 -8.97
C CYS A 49 2.43 -3.89 -9.74
N LYS A 50 1.15 -4.20 -9.64
CA LYS A 50 0.08 -3.48 -10.32
C LYS A 50 -1.16 -3.41 -9.44
N SER A 51 -1.94 -2.35 -9.61
CA SER A 51 -3.35 -2.30 -9.22
C SER A 51 -4.21 -2.39 -10.48
N LYS A 52 -5.52 -2.17 -10.32
CA LYS A 52 -6.43 -2.00 -11.47
C LYS A 52 -6.05 -0.79 -12.33
N ASP A 53 -5.61 0.29 -11.69
CA ASP A 53 -5.44 1.60 -12.32
C ASP A 53 -3.96 1.98 -12.54
N ASP A 54 -3.03 1.34 -11.81
CA ASP A 54 -1.60 1.66 -11.82
C ASP A 54 -0.73 0.45 -12.14
N ASP A 55 0.31 0.66 -12.96
CA ASP A 55 1.39 -0.30 -13.18
C ASP A 55 2.70 0.31 -12.69
N LEU A 56 3.27 -0.26 -11.63
CA LEU A 56 4.51 0.25 -11.02
C LEU A 56 5.77 -0.13 -11.81
N GLY A 57 5.60 -0.94 -12.88
CA GLY A 57 6.64 -1.42 -13.77
C GLY A 57 7.50 -2.51 -13.17
N ASP A 58 8.40 -3.03 -13.99
CA ASP A 58 9.37 -4.05 -13.57
C ASP A 58 10.45 -3.44 -12.66
N LYS A 59 10.77 -4.14 -11.58
CA LYS A 59 11.80 -3.80 -10.61
C LYS A 59 12.76 -4.96 -10.44
N VAL A 60 14.02 -4.62 -10.17
CA VAL A 60 15.09 -5.55 -9.82
C VAL A 60 15.63 -5.13 -8.46
N ARG A 61 15.71 -6.06 -7.52
CA ARG A 61 16.24 -5.83 -6.17
C ARG A 61 17.31 -6.85 -5.87
N SER A 62 18.52 -6.38 -5.62
CA SER A 62 19.62 -7.19 -5.11
C SER A 62 19.29 -7.67 -3.69
N VAL A 63 20.07 -8.62 -3.18
CA VAL A 63 19.92 -9.10 -1.80
C VAL A 63 20.00 -7.91 -0.83
N ASN A 64 19.13 -7.89 0.17
CA ASN A 64 18.92 -6.84 1.17
C ASN A 64 18.34 -5.51 0.64
N GLU A 65 18.10 -5.36 -0.68
CA GLU A 65 17.41 -4.19 -1.22
C GLU A 65 15.89 -4.31 -1.05
N GLU A 66 15.23 -3.16 -0.93
CA GLU A 66 13.78 -3.07 -0.77
C GLU A 66 13.13 -2.40 -2.00
N PHE A 67 11.98 -2.93 -2.42
CA PHE A 67 11.04 -2.18 -3.25
C PHE A 67 9.89 -1.65 -2.40
N THR A 68 9.63 -0.36 -2.52
CA THR A 68 8.64 0.34 -1.69
C THR A 68 7.76 1.21 -2.57
N PHE A 69 6.47 1.24 -2.28
CA PHE A 69 5.52 2.17 -2.89
C PHE A 69 4.44 2.58 -1.89
N ALA A 70 3.85 3.74 -2.11
CA ALA A 70 2.83 4.30 -1.22
C ALA A 70 1.65 4.83 -2.03
N PHE A 71 0.47 4.69 -1.44
CA PHE A 71 -0.78 5.15 -2.02
C PHE A 71 -1.72 5.61 -0.91
N ASN A 72 -2.74 6.37 -1.28
CA ASN A 72 -3.86 6.65 -0.38
C ASN A 72 -4.99 5.72 -0.79
N GLU A 73 -5.65 5.11 0.18
CA GLU A 73 -6.80 4.27 -0.08
C GLU A 73 -7.93 5.09 -0.73
N HIS A 74 -8.70 4.47 -1.60
CA HIS A 74 -9.81 5.14 -2.27
C HIS A 74 -11.01 5.26 -1.32
N VAL A 75 -11.70 6.42 -1.31
CA VAL A 75 -12.92 6.62 -0.49
C VAL A 75 -14.07 5.70 -0.94
N LEU A 76 -14.06 5.29 -2.21
CA LEU A 76 -15.10 4.47 -2.83
C LEU A 76 -14.44 3.37 -3.67
N GLY A 77 -14.48 2.12 -3.17
CA GLY A 77 -13.94 0.92 -3.83
C GLY A 77 -12.77 0.29 -3.06
N GLU A 78 -12.57 -1.01 -3.26
CA GLU A 78 -11.47 -1.79 -2.67
C GLU A 78 -10.14 -1.42 -3.37
N THR A 79 -9.10 -1.13 -2.58
CA THR A 79 -7.75 -0.88 -3.13
C THR A 79 -6.94 -2.16 -3.10
N LEU A 80 -6.51 -2.63 -4.27
CA LEU A 80 -5.76 -3.88 -4.40
C LEU A 80 -4.47 -3.67 -5.19
N PHE A 81 -3.37 -4.19 -4.66
CA PHE A 81 -2.12 -4.35 -5.40
C PHE A 81 -1.68 -5.81 -5.38
N PHE A 82 -1.46 -6.36 -6.57
CA PHE A 82 -0.85 -7.67 -6.75
C PHE A 82 0.54 -7.52 -7.35
N CYS A 83 1.45 -8.42 -6.96
CA CYS A 83 2.80 -8.46 -7.51
C CYS A 83 3.09 -9.83 -8.08
N HIS A 84 3.79 -9.85 -9.21
CA HIS A 84 4.43 -11.04 -9.75
C HIS A 84 5.92 -10.97 -9.41
N PHE A 85 6.43 -11.99 -8.74
CA PHE A 85 7.82 -12.18 -8.35
C PHE A 85 8.49 -13.24 -9.21
N TYR A 86 9.75 -13.02 -9.57
CA TYR A 86 10.58 -13.97 -10.30
C TYR A 86 11.95 -14.08 -9.63
N TRP A 87 12.36 -15.31 -9.35
CA TRP A 87 13.68 -15.62 -8.84
C TRP A 87 14.16 -16.98 -9.35
N ASN A 88 15.26 -16.99 -10.11
CA ASN A 88 15.74 -18.17 -10.83
C ASN A 88 14.63 -18.79 -11.71
N SER A 89 14.26 -20.05 -11.44
CA SER A 89 13.17 -20.78 -12.10
C SER A 89 11.85 -20.73 -11.33
N LYS A 90 11.77 -19.95 -10.24
CA LYS A 90 10.58 -19.78 -9.41
C LYS A 90 9.85 -18.51 -9.83
N ASP A 91 8.53 -18.58 -9.90
CA ASP A 91 7.66 -17.45 -10.15
C ASP A 91 6.38 -17.56 -9.31
N LYS A 92 5.92 -16.44 -8.76
CA LYS A 92 4.73 -16.39 -7.90
C LYS A 92 3.99 -15.08 -8.08
N SER A 93 2.67 -15.14 -8.18
CA SER A 93 1.79 -13.97 -8.16
C SER A 93 0.81 -14.04 -6.99
N PHE A 94 0.64 -12.94 -6.27
CA PHE A 94 -0.36 -12.80 -5.21
C PHE A 94 -0.61 -11.32 -4.87
N ASP A 95 -1.67 -11.07 -4.10
CA ASP A 95 -2.03 -9.75 -3.60
C ASP A 95 -1.10 -9.36 -2.44
N VAL A 96 -0.21 -8.40 -2.67
CA VAL A 96 0.64 -7.83 -1.61
C VAL A 96 -0.11 -6.83 -0.75
N PHE A 97 -1.26 -6.34 -1.24
CA PHE A 97 -2.17 -5.47 -0.53
C PHE A 97 -3.61 -5.69 -1.00
N ASN A 98 -4.50 -5.85 -0.02
CA ASN A 98 -5.95 -5.81 -0.13
C ASN A 98 -6.50 -5.47 1.26
N ASP A 99 -7.82 -5.34 1.39
CA ASP A 99 -8.49 -4.99 2.66
C ASP A 99 -8.11 -5.94 3.82
N THR A 100 -7.92 -7.24 3.54
CA THR A 100 -7.50 -8.20 4.58
C THR A 100 -6.06 -7.97 5.04
N MET A 101 -5.16 -7.60 4.13
CA MET A 101 -3.79 -7.25 4.48
C MET A 101 -3.70 -5.90 5.18
N ALA A 102 -4.57 -4.96 4.84
CA ALA A 102 -4.63 -3.62 5.42
C ALA A 102 -4.78 -3.66 6.96
N ASP A 103 -5.62 -4.58 7.47
CA ASP A 103 -5.82 -4.81 8.91
C ASP A 103 -4.57 -5.32 9.65
N LYS A 104 -3.61 -5.90 8.90
CA LYS A 104 -2.36 -6.43 9.45
C LYS A 104 -1.21 -5.42 9.35
N CYS A 105 -1.39 -4.33 8.60
CA CYS A 105 -0.38 -3.28 8.45
C CYS A 105 -0.33 -2.41 9.72
N GLY A 106 0.88 -2.12 10.18
CA GLY A 106 1.09 -1.40 11.43
C GLY A 106 1.07 0.12 11.27
N LEU A 107 0.55 0.84 12.26
CA LEU A 107 0.56 2.30 12.27
C LEU A 107 1.98 2.83 12.48
N GLU A 108 2.49 3.55 11.49
CA GLU A 108 3.77 4.24 11.55
C GLU A 108 3.61 5.75 11.71
N ARG A 109 4.47 6.31 12.56
CA ARG A 109 4.55 7.74 12.80
C ARG A 109 5.76 8.33 12.09
N LYS A 110 5.50 9.24 11.15
CA LYS A 110 6.51 10.19 10.66
C LYS A 110 6.33 11.50 11.40
N TYR A 111 7.43 12.14 11.81
CA TYR A 111 7.47 13.40 12.58
C TYR A 111 6.22 14.30 12.40
N GLY A 112 5.50 14.57 13.50
CA GLY A 112 4.28 15.39 13.50
C GLY A 112 2.99 14.56 13.38
N LEU A 113 1.98 15.12 12.71
CA LEU A 113 0.64 14.52 12.53
C LEU A 113 0.51 13.67 11.25
N ASN A 114 1.63 13.30 10.63
CA ASN A 114 1.63 12.48 9.41
C ASN A 114 1.77 11.01 9.78
N PHE A 115 0.65 10.29 9.67
CA PHE A 115 0.57 8.86 9.91
C PHE A 115 0.44 8.11 8.59
N TYR A 116 1.05 6.93 8.50
CA TYR A 116 0.79 5.95 7.45
C TYR A 116 0.79 4.56 8.05
N TYR A 117 0.27 3.59 7.32
CA TYR A 117 0.29 2.19 7.70
C TYR A 117 1.36 1.47 6.88
N GLY A 118 2.32 0.84 7.55
CA GLY A 118 3.38 0.05 6.92
C GLY A 118 2.97 -1.41 6.76
N CYS A 119 3.07 -1.92 5.54
CA CYS A 119 2.82 -3.32 5.20
C CYS A 119 4.14 -3.96 4.77
N TYR A 120 4.64 -4.95 5.51
CA TYR A 120 6.01 -5.44 5.35
C TYR A 120 6.05 -6.89 4.89
N TRP A 121 6.56 -7.07 3.66
CA TRP A 121 6.84 -8.36 3.06
C TRP A 121 8.34 -8.65 3.06
N LYS A 122 8.70 -9.88 3.40
CA LYS A 122 10.04 -10.46 3.20
C LYS A 122 9.97 -11.62 2.23
N VAL A 123 10.83 -11.59 1.22
CA VAL A 123 10.98 -12.68 0.25
C VAL A 123 12.21 -13.51 0.65
N GLN A 124 12.01 -14.79 0.93
CA GLN A 124 13.05 -15.74 1.33
C GLN A 124 13.11 -16.93 0.36
N GLU A 125 14.06 -17.85 0.56
CA GLU A 125 14.27 -18.98 -0.34
C GLU A 125 13.07 -19.93 -0.43
N ASP A 126 12.32 -20.07 0.66
CA ASP A 126 11.19 -20.99 0.79
C ASP A 126 9.83 -20.29 0.64
N GLY A 127 9.76 -18.96 0.66
CA GLY A 127 8.51 -18.27 0.36
C GLY A 127 8.46 -16.81 0.80
N PHE A 128 7.24 -16.36 1.04
CA PHE A 128 6.88 -14.97 1.30
C PHE A 128 6.31 -14.85 2.70
N TYR A 129 6.90 -13.94 3.46
CA TYR A 129 6.58 -13.69 4.85
C TYR A 129 6.01 -12.30 5.02
N PHE A 130 5.03 -12.16 5.90
CA PHE A 130 4.44 -10.88 6.25
C PHE A 130 4.67 -10.59 7.74
N ASP A 131 5.13 -9.39 8.05
CA ASP A 131 5.21 -8.91 9.43
C ASP A 131 3.88 -8.27 9.82
N SER A 132 3.04 -9.07 10.46
CA SER A 132 1.81 -8.57 11.05
C SER A 132 2.19 -7.83 12.33
N GLN A 133 2.20 -6.50 12.30
CA GLN A 133 2.47 -5.65 13.47
C GLN A 133 1.31 -5.65 14.49
N LEU A 134 0.64 -6.79 14.64
CA LEU A 134 -0.54 -7.02 15.47
C LEU A 134 -0.23 -6.99 16.97
N LEU A 135 1.05 -6.94 17.37
CA LEU A 135 1.46 -7.02 18.77
C LEU A 135 2.37 -5.83 19.16
N PRO A 136 2.24 -5.30 20.38
CA PRO A 136 3.16 -4.29 20.95
C PRO A 136 4.51 -4.89 21.35
N THR A 137 4.97 -5.94 20.66
CA THR A 137 6.30 -6.51 20.85
C THR A 137 7.30 -5.73 20.01
N PRO A 138 8.47 -5.37 20.55
CA PRO A 138 9.51 -4.64 19.81
C PRO A 138 10.17 -5.46 18.70
N GLU A 139 9.77 -6.71 18.49
CA GLU A 139 10.32 -7.64 17.53
C GLU A 139 9.28 -7.93 16.45
N ALA A 140 9.63 -7.62 15.20
CA ALA A 140 8.85 -7.96 14.02
C ALA A 140 8.61 -9.48 13.96
N GLN A 141 7.35 -9.90 13.92
CA GLN A 141 6.97 -11.32 13.82
C GLN A 141 6.53 -11.62 12.39
N TYR A 142 7.48 -12.14 11.62
CA TYR A 142 7.24 -12.57 10.25
C TYR A 142 6.58 -13.95 10.24
N GLU A 143 5.34 -14.02 9.75
CA GLU A 143 4.62 -15.26 9.48
C GLU A 143 4.71 -15.59 7.99
N LYS A 144 4.86 -16.88 7.64
CA LYS A 144 4.87 -17.33 6.25
C LYS A 144 3.44 -17.37 5.70
N PHE A 145 3.19 -16.64 4.62
CA PHE A 145 1.87 -16.56 3.98
C PHE A 145 1.81 -17.36 2.69
N TYR A 146 2.91 -17.39 1.93
CA TYR A 146 2.95 -18.09 0.64
C TYR A 146 4.26 -18.86 0.48
N GLU A 147 4.16 -20.06 -0.08
CA GLU A 147 5.29 -20.74 -0.73
C GLU A 147 5.51 -20.14 -2.14
N TRP A 148 6.73 -20.28 -2.65
CA TRP A 148 7.04 -20.02 -4.07
C TRP A 148 6.12 -20.75 -5.04
#